data_AF-A0A445DXD5-F1
#
_entry.id   AF-A0A445DXD5-F1
#
_cell.length_a   1.000
_cell.length_b   1.000
_cell.length_c   1.000
_cell.angle_alpha   90.00
_cell.angle_beta   90.00
_cell.angle_gamma   90.00
#
_symmetry.space_group_name_H-M   'P 1'
#
loop_
_entity.id
_entity.type
_entity.pdbx_description
1 polymer ?
#
loop_
_entity_poly.entity_id
_entity_poly.type
_entity_poly.pdbx_seq_one_letter_code
_entity_poly.pdbx_strand_id
1 'polypeptide(L)'
;MPTLLNITAITGLPPLEEKILTTTKSITGVKYAIDISFTTYHSFILNNKGQDEEHVSHNEHIAFLLYWLGGVVSCAQSIQVEVTYLPLAIMLAEGRKLCLAKLFLTRLYLTLDWITNLMREKKKITNVDGPV
;
A
#
# COMPACT_ATOMS: atom_id res chain seq x y z
N MET A 1 -4.63 4.40 -19.86
CA MET A 1 -5.12 4.08 -18.50
C MET A 1 -5.76 2.71 -18.53
N PRO A 2 -5.21 1.70 -17.84
CA PRO A 2 -5.81 0.37 -17.77
C PRO A 2 -7.16 0.43 -17.05
N THR A 3 -8.21 -0.13 -17.65
CA THR A 3 -9.54 -0.26 -17.02
C THR A 3 -9.63 -1.56 -16.22
N LEU A 4 -10.62 -1.65 -15.33
CA LEU A 4 -10.89 -2.87 -14.54
C LEU A 4 -11.01 -4.13 -15.43
N LEU A 5 -11.52 -3.94 -16.66
CA LEU A 5 -11.69 -4.98 -17.67
C LEU A 5 -10.34 -5.53 -18.18
N ASN A 6 -9.34 -4.67 -18.39
CA ASN A 6 -8.00 -5.09 -18.80
C ASN A 6 -7.33 -5.94 -17.71
N ILE A 7 -7.60 -5.62 -16.44
CA ILE A 7 -7.04 -6.35 -15.30
C ILE A 7 -7.65 -7.76 -15.21
N THR A 8 -8.98 -7.86 -15.34
CA THR A 8 -9.68 -9.15 -15.40
C THR A 8 -9.20 -10.00 -16.57
N ALA A 9 -9.04 -9.41 -17.76
CA ALA A 9 -8.57 -10.13 -18.95
C ALA A 9 -7.14 -10.67 -18.81
N ILE A 10 -6.24 -9.91 -18.20
CA ILE A 10 -4.81 -10.30 -18.05
C ILE A 10 -4.62 -11.33 -16.93
N THR A 11 -5.39 -11.21 -15.85
CA THR A 11 -5.19 -12.06 -14.66
C THR A 11 -6.05 -13.32 -14.66
N GLY A 12 -7.07 -13.40 -15.52
CA GLY A 12 -8.08 -14.46 -15.47
C GLY A 12 -8.93 -14.42 -14.19
N LEU A 13 -8.77 -13.40 -13.35
CA LEU A 13 -9.53 -13.25 -12.12
C LEU A 13 -10.91 -12.68 -12.44
N PRO A 14 -12.00 -13.28 -11.94
CA PRO A 14 -13.33 -12.78 -12.17
C PRO A 14 -13.44 -11.31 -11.74
N PRO A 15 -14.18 -10.47 -12.50
CA PRO A 15 -14.45 -9.10 -12.08
C PRO A 15 -15.15 -9.19 -10.73
N LEU A 16 -14.49 -8.63 -9.72
CA LEU A 16 -14.87 -8.73 -8.32
C LEU A 16 -16.31 -8.21 -8.11
N GLU A 17 -17.28 -9.13 -8.03
CA GLU A 17 -18.70 -8.83 -7.74
C GLU A 17 -18.94 -8.50 -6.27
N GLU A 18 -17.99 -8.79 -5.39
CA GLU A 18 -18.17 -8.57 -3.97
C GLU A 18 -17.96 -7.08 -3.64
N LYS A 19 -18.92 -6.54 -2.89
CA LYS A 19 -18.95 -5.21 -2.27
C LYS A 19 -17.80 -5.07 -1.26
N ILE A 20 -16.57 -5.21 -1.72
CA ILE A 20 -15.38 -4.88 -0.94
C ILE A 20 -15.51 -3.41 -0.69
N LEU A 21 -15.82 -3.10 0.56
CA LEU A 21 -16.28 -1.80 1.00
C LEU A 21 -15.44 -0.72 0.32
N THR A 22 -16.06 -0.02 -0.62
CA THR A 22 -15.58 1.28 -1.12
C THR A 22 -15.62 2.33 -0.02
N THR A 23 -16.14 1.97 1.16
CA THR A 23 -16.18 2.79 2.35
C THR A 23 -14.98 2.48 3.23
N THR A 24 -14.04 3.42 3.29
CA THR A 24 -12.91 3.43 4.23
C THR A 24 -13.30 3.78 5.67
N LYS A 25 -14.60 3.87 5.98
CA LYS A 25 -15.08 4.17 7.33
C LYS A 25 -15.02 2.91 8.18
N SER A 26 -14.23 2.96 9.25
CA SER A 26 -14.32 1.99 10.35
C SER A 26 -15.78 1.93 10.86
N ILE A 27 -16.27 0.72 11.12
CA ILE A 27 -17.64 0.50 11.62
C ILE A 27 -17.66 0.51 13.15
N THR A 28 -16.50 0.34 13.80
CA THR A 28 -16.43 0.17 15.25
C THR A 28 -16.49 1.50 16.01
N GLY A 29 -16.25 2.63 15.34
CA GLY A 29 -16.22 3.95 15.99
C GLY A 29 -15.07 4.12 17.00
N VAL A 30 -14.18 3.12 17.10
CA VAL A 30 -13.06 3.07 18.02
C VAL A 30 -12.00 4.05 17.53
N LYS A 31 -11.53 4.93 18.44
CA LYS A 31 -10.36 5.77 18.20
C LYS A 31 -9.10 4.97 18.51
N TYR A 32 -8.28 4.74 17.50
CA TYR A 32 -6.96 4.13 17.65
C TYR A 32 -5.93 5.22 17.95
N ALA A 33 -5.04 4.94 18.90
CA ALA A 33 -3.95 5.85 19.29
C ALA A 33 -2.70 5.52 18.47
N ILE A 34 -2.75 5.80 17.16
CA ILE A 34 -1.63 5.56 16.24
C ILE A 34 -1.06 6.91 15.83
N ASP A 35 0.17 7.17 16.25
CA ASP A 35 0.91 8.33 15.79
C ASP A 35 1.59 7.99 14.46
N ILE A 36 1.11 8.62 13.39
CA ILE A 36 1.67 8.49 12.03
C ILE A 36 2.86 9.44 11.79
N SER A 37 3.33 10.17 12.80
CA SER A 37 4.53 10.99 12.70
C SER A 37 5.81 10.14 12.64
N PHE A 38 5.74 8.88 13.07
CA PHE A 38 6.85 7.93 12.98
C PHE A 38 7.08 7.52 11.52
N THR A 39 8.27 7.81 11.01
CA THR A 39 8.64 7.53 9.61
C THR A 39 8.93 6.06 9.31
N THR A 40 9.07 5.22 10.35
CA THR A 40 9.39 3.79 10.20
C THR A 40 8.71 2.95 11.28
N TYR A 41 8.43 1.69 10.97
CA TYR A 41 7.91 0.71 11.94
C TYR A 41 8.86 0.52 13.13
N HIS A 42 10.17 0.50 12.88
CA HIS A 42 11.16 0.36 13.94
C HIS A 42 11.11 1.53 14.92
N SER A 43 10.99 2.77 14.41
CA SER A 43 10.82 3.96 15.22
C SER A 43 9.52 3.91 16.02
N PHE A 44 8.42 3.44 15.43
CA PHE A 44 7.16 3.26 16.14
C PHE A 44 7.32 2.29 17.33
N ILE A 45 7.91 1.12 17.11
CA ILE A 45 8.11 0.11 18.15
C ILE A 45 8.99 0.65 19.27
N LEU A 46 10.13 1.29 18.98
CA LEU A 46 10.99 1.85 20.03
C LEU A 46 10.28 2.82 20.98
N ASN A 47 9.25 3.53 20.50
CA ASN A 47 8.53 4.53 21.28
C ASN A 47 7.22 4.04 21.90
N ASN A 48 6.70 2.90 21.44
CA ASN A 48 5.38 2.41 21.83
C ASN A 48 5.38 0.96 22.35
N LYS A 49 6.52 0.27 22.30
CA LYS A 49 6.66 -1.11 22.79
C LYS A 49 6.44 -1.16 24.29
N GLY A 50 5.53 -2.04 24.71
CA GLY A 50 5.30 -2.40 26.12
C GLY A 50 6.45 -3.23 26.71
N GLN A 51 6.19 -3.95 27.80
CA GLN A 51 7.21 -4.84 28.38
C GLN A 51 7.43 -6.07 27.47
N ASP A 52 8.63 -6.64 27.48
CA ASP A 52 9.05 -7.72 26.55
C ASP A 52 8.20 -9.00 26.60
N GLU A 53 7.40 -9.20 27.66
CA GLU A 53 6.52 -10.37 27.85
C GLU A 53 5.04 -10.05 27.61
N GLU A 54 4.71 -8.82 27.20
CA GLU A 54 3.33 -8.39 26.97
C GLU A 54 2.84 -8.84 25.58
N HIS A 55 1.56 -9.23 25.51
CA HIS A 55 0.93 -9.57 24.23
C HIS A 55 0.92 -8.35 23.31
N VAL A 56 1.14 -8.58 22.00
CA VAL A 56 1.06 -7.53 20.97
C VAL A 56 -0.27 -6.80 21.09
N SER A 57 -0.20 -5.50 21.37
CA SER A 57 -1.36 -4.65 21.52
C SER A 57 -2.06 -4.43 20.18
N HIS A 58 -3.32 -4.03 20.24
CA HIS A 58 -4.09 -3.74 19.04
C HIS A 58 -3.49 -2.58 18.22
N ASN A 59 -2.90 -1.58 18.88
CA ASN A 59 -2.22 -0.47 18.22
C ASN A 59 -0.93 -0.92 17.51
N GLU A 60 -0.14 -1.80 18.14
CA GLU A 60 1.05 -2.39 17.50
C GLU A 60 0.68 -3.23 16.28
N HIS A 61 -0.41 -4.00 16.37
CA HIS A 61 -0.90 -4.78 15.23
C HIS A 61 -1.33 -3.88 14.06
N ILE A 62 -2.09 -2.80 14.31
CA ILE A 62 -2.49 -1.86 13.26
C ILE A 62 -1.28 -1.12 12.70
N ALA A 63 -0.34 -0.68 13.53
CA ALA A 63 0.88 -0.04 13.09
C ALA A 63 1.69 -0.96 12.17
N PHE A 64 1.87 -2.23 12.55
CA PHE A 64 2.49 -3.23 11.68
C PHE A 64 1.79 -3.32 10.31
N LEU A 65 0.46 -3.43 10.29
CA LEU A 65 -0.31 -3.50 9.05
C LEU A 65 -0.18 -2.23 8.20
N LEU A 66 -0.13 -1.05 8.84
CA LEU A 66 0.08 0.22 8.18
C LEU A 66 1.43 0.27 7.46
N TYR A 67 2.52 -0.03 8.17
CA TYR A 67 3.85 -0.02 7.58
C TYR A 67 4.05 -1.15 6.57
N TRP A 68 3.42 -2.31 6.78
CA TRP A 68 3.43 -3.40 5.81
C TRP A 68 2.71 -3.00 4.51
N LEU A 69 1.54 -2.36 4.59
CA LEU A 69 0.85 -1.83 3.43
C LEU A 69 1.69 -0.73 2.74
N GLY A 70 2.24 0.22 3.48
CA GLY A 70 3.11 1.27 2.93
C GLY A 70 4.35 0.70 2.25
N GLY A 71 5.08 -0.19 2.90
CA GLY A 71 6.32 -0.76 2.39
C GLY A 71 6.12 -1.75 1.24
N VAL A 72 5.20 -2.70 1.40
CA VAL A 72 5.05 -3.82 0.46
C VAL A 72 4.12 -3.49 -0.71
N VAL A 73 3.05 -2.73 -0.47
CA VAL A 73 2.09 -2.37 -1.54
C VAL A 73 2.48 -1.08 -2.24
N SER A 74 3.09 -0.13 -1.52
CA SER A 74 3.36 1.19 -2.07
C SER A 74 4.84 1.51 -2.25
N CYS A 75 5.78 0.63 -1.86
CA CYS A 75 7.24 0.82 -1.92
C CYS A 75 7.68 2.28 -1.74
N ALA A 76 6.99 3.01 -0.86
CA ALA A 76 7.09 4.45 -0.70
C ALA A 76 6.97 4.70 0.79
N GLN A 77 7.97 5.40 1.32
CA GLN A 77 8.03 5.78 2.71
C GLN A 77 7.66 7.25 2.78
N SER A 78 6.37 7.54 2.65
CA SER A 78 5.82 8.90 2.66
C SER A 78 4.67 8.98 3.65
N ILE A 79 4.63 10.07 4.40
CA ILE A 79 3.56 10.36 5.36
C ILE A 79 2.19 10.43 4.65
N GLN A 80 2.15 10.91 3.40
CA GLN A 80 0.90 10.95 2.61
C GLN A 80 0.38 9.54 2.25
N VAL A 81 1.31 8.60 2.07
CA VAL A 81 1.02 7.19 1.84
C VAL A 81 0.45 6.59 3.12
N GLU A 82 1.05 6.86 4.27
CA GLU A 82 0.59 6.36 5.57
C GLU A 82 -0.82 6.87 5.95
N VAL A 83 -1.15 8.14 5.65
CA VAL A 83 -2.52 8.67 5.80
C VAL A 83 -3.54 7.90 4.95
N THR A 84 -3.14 7.47 3.75
CA THR A 84 -4.00 6.72 2.82
C THR A 84 -4.19 5.26 3.26
N TYR A 85 -3.15 4.65 3.86
CA TYR A 85 -3.18 3.23 4.25
C TYR A 85 -3.70 2.99 5.67
N LEU A 86 -3.75 4.00 6.55
CA LEU A 86 -4.26 3.84 7.91
C LEU A 86 -5.70 3.28 7.97
N PRO A 87 -6.67 3.77 7.16
CA PRO A 87 -8.00 3.17 7.13
C PRO A 87 -8.00 1.70 6.67
N LEU A 88 -7.11 1.33 5.74
CA LEU A 88 -6.97 -0.05 5.26
C LEU A 88 -6.37 -0.95 6.35
N ALA A 89 -5.37 -0.47 7.07
CA ALA A 89 -4.76 -1.18 8.20
C ALA A 89 -5.77 -1.43 9.33
N ILE A 90 -6.58 -0.43 9.68
CA ILE A 90 -7.68 -0.58 10.66
C ILE A 90 -8.67 -1.64 10.19
N MET A 91 -9.11 -1.58 8.92
CA MET A 91 -10.05 -2.56 8.37
C MET A 91 -9.51 -3.99 8.40
N LEU A 92 -8.21 -4.18 8.12
CA LEU A 92 -7.56 -5.48 8.23
C LEU A 92 -7.48 -5.96 9.67
N ALA A 93 -7.15 -5.07 10.62
CA ALA A 93 -7.13 -5.40 12.05
C ALA A 93 -8.52 -5.74 12.60
N GLU A 94 -9.59 -5.17 12.04
CA GLU A 94 -10.98 -5.54 12.30
C GLU A 94 -11.39 -6.88 11.65
N GLY A 95 -10.49 -7.55 10.92
CA GLY A 95 -10.75 -8.83 10.26
C GLY A 95 -11.53 -8.73 8.94
N ARG A 96 -11.62 -7.55 8.33
CA ARG A 96 -12.32 -7.39 7.05
C ARG A 96 -11.55 -8.02 5.91
N LYS A 97 -12.29 -8.61 4.97
CA LYS A 97 -11.74 -9.07 3.68
C LYS A 97 -11.55 -7.86 2.76
N LEU A 98 -10.30 -7.58 2.41
CA LEU A 98 -9.92 -6.57 1.41
C LEU A 98 -9.35 -7.27 0.17
N CYS A 99 -9.68 -6.79 -1.03
CA CYS A 99 -9.02 -7.27 -2.26
C CYS A 99 -7.69 -6.55 -2.43
N LEU A 100 -6.68 -7.03 -1.72
CA LEU A 100 -5.31 -6.56 -1.86
C LEU A 100 -4.74 -6.83 -3.26
N ALA A 101 -5.26 -7.84 -3.97
CA ALA A 101 -4.86 -8.17 -5.33
C ALA A 101 -4.97 -6.97 -6.30
N LYS A 102 -6.05 -6.17 -6.20
CA LYS A 102 -6.20 -4.94 -7.00
C LYS A 102 -5.16 -3.88 -6.66
N LEU A 103 -4.82 -3.73 -5.37
CA LEU A 103 -3.79 -2.78 -4.93
C LEU A 103 -2.41 -3.20 -5.46
N PHE A 104 -2.06 -4.48 -5.34
CA PHE A 104 -0.82 -5.05 -5.89
C PHE A 104 -0.74 -4.89 -7.40
N LEU A 105 -1.81 -5.20 -8.13
CA LEU A 105 -1.85 -5.05 -9.59
C LEU A 105 -1.69 -3.59 -10.01
N THR A 106 -2.41 -2.67 -9.36
CA THR A 106 -2.28 -1.23 -9.64
C THR A 106 -0.85 -0.77 -9.43
N ARG A 107 -0.22 -1.18 -8.32
CA ARG A 107 1.18 -0.84 -8.06
C ARG A 107 2.10 -1.40 -9.14
N LEU A 108 1.96 -2.68 -9.46
CA LEU A 108 2.76 -3.35 -10.48
C LEU A 108 2.67 -2.61 -11.82
N TYR A 109 1.46 -2.25 -12.26
CA TYR A 109 1.27 -1.51 -13.51
C TYR A 109 1.92 -0.12 -13.47
N LEU A 110 1.79 0.63 -12.37
CA LEU A 110 2.43 1.94 -12.24
C LEU A 110 3.96 1.82 -12.27
N THR A 111 4.52 0.79 -11.62
CA THR A 111 5.96 0.53 -11.65
C THR A 111 6.43 0.15 -13.05
N LEU A 112 5.72 -0.72 -13.76
CA LEU A 112 6.04 -1.09 -15.14
C LEU A 112 5.95 0.11 -16.09
N ASP A 113 4.90 0.92 -15.98
CA ASP A 113 4.73 2.14 -16.76
C ASP A 113 5.92 3.10 -16.54
N TRP A 114 6.29 3.35 -15.28
CA TRP A 114 7.45 4.16 -14.93
C TRP A 114 8.76 3.62 -15.53
N ILE A 115 9.01 2.30 -15.43
CA ILE A 115 10.19 1.66 -16.03
C ILE A 115 10.19 1.82 -17.55
N THR A 116 9.05 1.61 -18.22
CA THR A 116 8.97 1.75 -19.69
C THR A 116 9.20 3.19 -20.14
N ASN A 117 8.70 4.18 -19.40
CA ASN A 117 8.97 5.59 -19.67
C ASN A 117 10.45 5.91 -19.47
N LEU A 118 11.07 5.44 -18.40
CA LEU A 118 12.51 5.62 -18.15
C LEU A 118 13.37 5.01 -19.29
N MET A 119 13.03 3.80 -19.76
CA MET A 119 13.73 3.17 -20.88
C MET A 119 13.58 3.96 -22.18
N ARG A 120 12.38 4.52 -22.44
CA ARG A 120 12.13 5.36 -23.61
C ARG A 120 12.98 6.63 -23.59
N GLU A 121 13.06 7.31 -22.45
CA GLU A 121 13.87 8.51 -22.31
C GLU A 121 15.37 8.21 -22.45
N LYS A 122 15.86 7.12 -21.84
CA LYS A 122 17.25 6.67 -22.04
C LYS A 122 17.57 6.39 -23.51
N LYS A 123 16.67 5.72 -24.24
CA LYS A 123 16.84 5.43 -25.66
C LYS A 123 16.91 6.70 -26.52
N LYS A 124 16.16 7.75 -26.16
CA LYS A 124 16.25 9.05 -26.85
C LYS A 124 17.63 9.68 -26.66
N ILE A 125 18.16 9.69 -25.44
CA ILE A 125 19.48 10.27 -25.13
C ILE A 125 20.58 9.56 -25.94
N THR A 126 20.59 8.22 -25.97
CA THR A 126 21.60 7.46 -26.73
C THR A 126 21.52 7.65 -28.24
N ASN A 127 20.35 8.03 -28.79
CA ASN A 127 20.19 8.31 -30.22
C ASN A 127 20.65 9.72 -30.62
N VAL A 128 20.81 10.65 -29.67
CA VAL A 128 21.27 12.02 -29.92
C VAL A 128 22.80 12.11 -29.96
N ASP A 129 23.50 11.12 -29.37
CA ASP A 129 24.98 11.00 -29.38
C ASP A 129 25.52 10.14 -30.54
N GLY A 130 24.77 9.95 -31.63
CA GLY A 130 25.28 9.28 -32.84
C GLY A 130 26.41 10.10 -33.51
N PRO A 131 27.43 9.46 -34.13
CA PRO A 131 28.62 10.17 -34.60
C PRO A 131 28.29 11.15 -35.73
N VAL A 132 28.86 12.37 -35.61
CA VAL A 132 28.85 13.45 -36.61
C VAL A 132 29.62 13.03 -37.86
#